data_AF-A0A7X2MQ41-F1
#
_entry.id   AF-A0A7X2MQ41-F1
#
_cell.length_a   1.000
_cell.length_b   1.000
_cell.length_c   1.000
_cell.angle_alpha   90.00
_cell.angle_beta   90.00
_cell.angle_gamma   90.00
#
_symmetry.space_group_name_H-M   'P 1'
#
loop_
_entity.id
_entity.type
_entity.pdbx_description
1 polymer ?
#
loop_
_entity_poly.entity_id
_entity_poly.type
_entity_poly.pdbx_seq_one_letter_code
_entity_poly.pdbx_strand_id
1 'polypeptide(L)'
;LLFREGFKVAGDDILLDVIQLWILPALQQHLQKAGLTLAEPLMNKLFGHDSRMDGQATLRQQITLQLFIPLAQAVLERYENWDPLESHAEINALFGELVDQPPGEAVLAFVNGEIQRELGGNSRFDLLQVPLVVSLSQLHGEFMQHRMAIIPALRSMCEVVSLYQCDVLLLTGRPSRFPGIQALVRHLQPLPGSRILSLEGYHTSDWYPFNKHGRIDNPKSTAAVGAMLCLLALDLRLSSFWFRAGDFEPYSTIRYLGMLDENQALTDENLCYSEIDLDDPGYVLDKKRSFRIRGNVCLGFRQLDNDRWPASPLYSLTLNDATLARKVAGESVLRIRLAVKAGPDASGPESLVLSDARLDDGTRVPLEQLSLKLNTLSATGNANAQYWIDSGSVCKR
;
A
#
# COMPACT_ATOMS: atom_id res chain seq x y z
N LEU A 1 -15.15 -19.09 8.65
CA LEU A 1 -14.46 -17.78 8.64
C LEU A 1 -15.49 -16.72 8.29
N LEU A 2 -15.64 -15.65 9.07
CA LEU A 2 -16.72 -14.66 8.87
C LEU A 2 -16.35 -13.58 7.85
N PHE A 3 -15.08 -13.16 7.84
CA PHE A 3 -14.59 -12.06 7.01
C PHE A 3 -13.07 -12.17 6.84
N ARG A 4 -12.56 -11.76 5.67
CA ARG A 4 -11.13 -11.61 5.37
C ARG A 4 -11.01 -10.52 4.33
N GLU A 5 -10.11 -9.58 4.58
CA GLU A 5 -9.76 -8.54 3.64
C GLU A 5 -8.24 -8.35 3.62
N GLY A 6 -7.72 -7.82 2.51
CA GLY A 6 -6.38 -7.26 2.42
C GLY A 6 -6.41 -5.86 1.82
N PHE A 7 -5.59 -4.96 2.35
CA PHE A 7 -5.40 -3.61 1.80
C PHE A 7 -4.03 -3.50 1.15
N LYS A 8 -3.92 -2.65 0.13
CA LYS A 8 -2.65 -2.30 -0.53
C LYS A 8 -1.97 -1.14 0.17
N VAL A 9 -1.89 -1.24 1.49
CA VAL A 9 -1.09 -0.36 2.34
C VAL A 9 -0.27 -1.24 3.26
N ALA A 10 1.04 -1.06 3.24
CA ALA A 10 2.01 -1.88 3.94
C ALA A 10 3.01 -1.03 4.76
N GLY A 11 4.08 -1.65 5.24
CA GLY A 11 5.06 -0.98 6.12
C GLY A 11 5.96 0.02 5.38
N ASP A 12 6.16 -0.19 4.09
CA ASP A 12 6.82 0.72 3.16
C ASP A 12 6.03 2.00 2.93
N ASP A 13 4.70 1.98 2.92
CA ASP A 13 3.91 3.22 2.87
C ASP A 13 4.11 4.09 4.12
N ILE A 14 4.27 3.47 5.30
CA ILE A 14 4.65 4.20 6.52
C ILE A 14 6.06 4.80 6.39
N LEU A 15 7.00 4.10 5.77
CA LEU A 15 8.33 4.66 5.46
C LEU A 15 8.20 5.87 4.54
N LEU A 16 7.40 5.77 3.48
CA LEU A 16 7.16 6.88 2.56
C LEU A 16 6.54 8.09 3.27
N ASP A 17 5.58 7.87 4.16
CA ASP A 17 4.98 8.93 4.97
C ASP A 17 6.03 9.64 5.84
N VAL A 18 6.91 8.90 6.51
CA VAL A 18 8.01 9.49 7.31
C VAL A 18 8.99 10.25 6.42
N ILE A 19 9.33 9.72 5.25
CA ILE A 19 10.19 10.41 4.28
C ILE A 19 9.56 11.76 3.88
N GLN A 20 8.28 11.76 3.54
CA GLN A 20 7.58 12.94 3.04
C GLN A 20 7.26 13.97 4.14
N LEU A 21 6.97 13.52 5.36
CA LEU A 21 6.58 14.41 6.46
C LEU A 21 7.77 15.00 7.21
N TRP A 22 8.92 14.30 7.23
CA TRP A 22 10.06 14.69 8.07
C TRP A 22 11.37 14.85 7.31
N ILE A 23 11.73 13.87 6.49
CA ILE A 23 13.08 13.81 5.89
C ILE A 23 13.21 14.79 4.72
N LEU A 24 12.27 14.78 3.77
CA LEU A 24 12.29 15.71 2.64
C LEU A 24 12.12 17.17 3.11
N PRO A 25 11.24 17.51 4.08
CA PRO A 25 11.18 18.85 4.64
C PRO A 25 12.49 19.30 5.31
N ALA A 26 13.18 18.42 6.04
CA ALA A 26 14.47 18.74 6.64
C ALA A 26 15.53 19.08 5.56
N LEU A 27 15.61 18.28 4.50
CA LEU A 27 16.48 18.55 3.35
C LEU A 27 16.12 19.86 2.66
N GLN A 28 14.83 20.10 2.42
CA GLN A 28 14.34 21.34 1.80
C GLN A 28 14.72 22.57 2.62
N GLN A 29 14.54 22.53 3.94
CA GLN A 29 14.92 23.62 4.84
C GLN A 29 16.44 23.85 4.85
N HIS A 30 17.23 22.79 4.80
CA HIS A 30 18.68 22.90 4.75
C HIS A 30 19.16 23.52 3.44
N LEU A 31 18.58 23.13 2.29
CA LEU A 31 18.84 23.74 0.99
C LEU A 31 18.49 25.24 0.97
N GLN A 32 17.36 25.62 1.57
CA GLN A 32 16.97 27.03 1.69
C GLN A 32 17.95 27.83 2.54
N LYS A 33 18.42 27.28 3.67
CA LYS A 33 19.46 27.89 4.50
C LYS A 33 20.81 28.02 3.78
N ALA A 34 21.11 27.10 2.87
CA ALA A 34 22.32 27.14 2.04
C ALA A 34 22.25 28.18 0.90
N GLY A 35 21.09 28.83 0.71
CA GLY A 35 20.91 29.93 -0.25
C GLY A 35 19.99 29.59 -1.44
N LEU A 36 19.37 28.40 -1.48
CA LEU A 36 18.45 28.04 -2.56
C LEU A 36 17.05 28.62 -2.33
N THR A 37 16.66 29.65 -3.09
CA THR A 37 15.36 30.33 -2.92
C THR A 37 14.16 29.39 -3.18
N LEU A 38 14.24 28.56 -4.23
CA LEU A 38 13.20 27.61 -4.62
C LEU A 38 13.78 26.19 -4.68
N ALA A 39 13.63 25.43 -3.60
CA ALA A 39 14.14 24.07 -3.51
C ALA A 39 13.25 23.02 -4.18
N GLU A 40 11.94 23.28 -4.30
CA GLU A 40 10.96 22.31 -4.83
C GLU A 40 11.27 21.80 -6.26
N PRO A 41 11.64 22.66 -7.24
CA PRO A 41 11.99 22.17 -8.57
C PRO A 41 13.19 21.22 -8.57
N LEU A 42 14.21 21.50 -7.76
CA LEU A 42 15.38 20.64 -7.60
C LEU A 42 15.02 19.33 -6.90
N MET A 43 14.21 19.39 -5.84
CA MET A 43 13.71 18.21 -5.14
C MET A 43 12.90 17.31 -6.07
N ASN A 44 12.01 17.88 -6.90
CA ASN A 44 11.23 17.12 -7.88
C ASN A 44 12.09 16.56 -9.02
N LYS A 45 13.14 17.27 -9.43
CA LYS A 45 14.13 16.76 -10.40
C LYS A 45 14.91 15.56 -9.84
N LEU A 46 15.36 15.65 -8.59
CA LEU A 46 16.19 14.62 -7.95
C LEU A 46 15.40 13.42 -7.45
N PHE A 47 14.22 13.67 -6.86
CA PHE A 47 13.46 12.70 -6.06
C PHE A 47 11.98 12.62 -6.45
N GLY A 48 11.57 13.31 -7.52
CA GLY A 48 10.19 13.29 -8.02
C GLY A 48 10.00 12.36 -9.21
N HIS A 49 8.89 12.57 -9.90
CA HIS A 49 8.39 11.70 -10.97
C HIS A 49 8.75 12.19 -12.38
N ASP A 50 9.73 13.11 -12.50
CA ASP A 50 10.08 13.70 -13.79
C ASP A 50 10.74 12.67 -14.73
N SER A 51 10.03 12.33 -15.81
CA SER A 51 10.45 11.38 -16.85
C SER A 51 11.59 11.92 -17.73
N ARG A 52 11.95 13.21 -17.59
CA ARG A 52 13.05 13.81 -18.36
C ARG A 52 14.43 13.30 -17.93
N MET A 53 14.53 12.63 -16.77
CA MET A 53 15.76 12.11 -16.19
C MET A 53 15.78 10.58 -16.09
N ASP A 54 15.17 9.85 -17.04
CA ASP A 54 15.20 8.38 -17.06
C ASP A 54 16.65 7.81 -17.03
N GLY A 55 17.62 8.54 -17.60
CA GLY A 55 19.04 8.17 -17.55
C GLY A 55 19.68 8.20 -16.14
N GLN A 56 19.03 8.82 -15.15
CA GLN A 56 19.46 8.88 -13.75
C GLN A 56 18.52 8.14 -12.80
N ALA A 57 17.51 7.43 -13.33
CA ALA A 57 16.55 6.68 -12.53
C ALA A 57 17.24 5.69 -11.58
N THR A 58 18.31 5.03 -12.02
CA THR A 58 19.10 4.14 -11.16
C THR A 58 19.70 4.87 -9.97
N LEU A 59 20.31 6.05 -10.17
CA LEU A 59 20.92 6.81 -9.06
C LEU A 59 19.86 7.34 -8.08
N ARG A 60 18.68 7.73 -8.60
CA ARG A 60 17.52 8.12 -7.78
C ARG A 60 16.97 6.94 -6.96
N GLN A 61 16.90 5.75 -7.56
CA GLN A 61 16.55 4.54 -6.84
C GLN A 61 17.59 4.22 -5.75
N GLN A 62 18.88 4.31 -6.09
CA GLN A 62 19.97 4.02 -5.15
C GLN A 62 19.99 4.99 -3.97
N ILE A 63 19.77 6.29 -4.17
CA ILE A 63 19.68 7.23 -3.02
C ILE A 63 18.48 6.90 -2.13
N THR A 64 17.37 6.44 -2.71
CA THR A 64 16.19 6.04 -1.93
C THR A 64 16.49 4.82 -1.06
N LEU A 65 17.12 3.79 -1.64
CA LEU A 65 17.49 2.56 -0.94
C LEU A 65 18.61 2.77 0.09
N GLN A 66 19.59 3.62 -0.20
CA GLN A 66 20.80 3.78 0.61
C GLN A 66 20.72 4.93 1.62
N LEU A 67 19.81 5.89 1.44
CA LEU A 67 19.64 7.04 2.35
C LEU A 67 18.22 7.13 2.90
N PHE A 68 17.20 7.35 2.04
CA PHE A 68 15.86 7.70 2.55
C PHE A 68 15.20 6.57 3.34
N ILE A 69 15.29 5.32 2.87
CA ILE A 69 14.76 4.17 3.60
C ILE A 69 15.48 3.96 4.94
N PRO A 70 16.83 3.90 4.99
CA PRO A 70 17.56 3.81 6.26
C PRO A 70 17.25 4.94 7.24
N LEU A 71 17.16 6.19 6.77
CA LEU A 71 16.77 7.33 7.61
C LEU A 71 15.37 7.15 8.21
N ALA A 72 14.39 6.76 7.40
CA ALA A 72 13.03 6.53 7.87
C ALA A 72 12.94 5.35 8.85
N GLN A 73 13.72 4.29 8.62
CA GLN A 73 13.85 3.17 9.55
C GLN A 73 14.45 3.64 10.88
N ALA A 74 15.54 4.41 10.87
CA ALA A 74 16.17 4.94 12.07
C ALA A 74 15.26 5.87 12.88
N VAL A 75 14.36 6.60 12.21
CA VAL A 75 13.29 7.38 12.85
C VAL A 75 12.25 6.46 13.48
N LEU A 76 11.73 5.49 12.73
CA LEU A 76 10.70 4.57 13.21
C LEU A 76 11.18 3.64 14.32
N GLU A 77 12.44 3.21 14.31
CA GLU A 77 13.02 2.39 15.38
C GLU A 77 13.12 3.15 16.70
N ARG A 78 13.49 4.44 16.67
CA ARG A 78 13.46 5.30 17.86
C ARG A 78 12.02 5.53 18.33
N TYR A 79 11.10 5.75 17.39
CA TYR A 79 9.68 5.91 17.70
C TYR A 79 9.04 4.65 18.28
N GLU A 80 9.44 3.46 17.81
CA GLU A 80 8.95 2.18 18.33
C GLU A 80 9.27 2.01 19.83
N ASN A 81 10.42 2.52 20.28
CA ASN A 81 10.87 2.44 21.67
C ASN A 81 10.53 3.69 22.51
N TRP A 82 9.76 4.63 21.96
CA TRP A 82 9.40 5.88 22.64
C TRP A 82 8.36 5.65 23.73
N ASP A 83 8.61 6.22 24.92
CA ASP A 83 7.63 6.30 25.99
C ASP A 83 6.75 7.55 25.81
N PRO A 84 5.41 7.41 25.66
CA PRO A 84 4.50 8.55 25.56
C PRO A 84 4.55 9.56 26.73
N LEU A 85 5.10 9.18 27.88
CA LEU A 85 5.32 10.07 29.02
C LEU A 85 6.48 11.06 28.78
N GLU A 86 7.38 10.77 27.83
CA GLU A 86 8.51 11.62 27.46
C GLU A 86 8.09 12.63 26.36
N SER A 87 7.34 13.66 26.75
CA SER A 87 6.76 14.64 25.81
C SER A 87 7.77 15.43 24.98
N HIS A 88 9.02 15.53 25.46
CA HIS A 88 10.12 16.28 24.84
C HIS A 88 11.14 15.38 24.12
N ALA A 89 10.86 14.08 23.98
CA ALA A 89 11.76 13.20 23.26
C ALA A 89 11.83 13.60 21.77
N GLU A 90 13.05 13.81 21.29
CA GLU A 90 13.33 14.16 19.91
C GLU A 90 14.54 13.39 19.38
N ILE A 91 14.52 13.18 18.07
CA ILE A 91 15.71 12.82 17.30
C ILE A 91 16.34 14.14 16.88
N ASN A 92 17.61 14.36 17.19
CA ASN A 92 18.37 15.52 16.75
C ASN A 92 19.75 15.02 16.33
N ALA A 93 19.91 14.80 15.03
CA ALA A 93 21.10 14.18 14.44
C ALA A 93 21.27 14.60 12.98
N LEU A 94 22.47 14.42 12.45
CA LEU A 94 22.74 14.59 11.02
C LEU A 94 22.29 13.33 10.25
N PHE A 95 21.97 13.48 8.97
CA PHE A 95 21.63 12.34 8.11
C PHE A 95 22.72 11.25 8.15
N GLY A 96 23.99 11.63 8.13
CA GLY A 96 25.11 10.69 8.19
C GLY A 96 25.23 9.93 9.52
N GLU A 97 24.68 10.44 10.62
CA GLU A 97 24.71 9.79 11.94
C GLU A 97 23.57 8.77 12.12
N LEU A 98 22.57 8.83 11.23
CA LEU A 98 21.36 8.00 11.30
C LEU A 98 21.40 6.80 10.33
N VAL A 99 22.43 6.70 9.49
CA VAL A 99 22.61 5.60 8.54
C VAL A 99 23.82 4.77 8.93
N ASP A 100 23.66 3.44 8.98
CA ASP A 100 24.74 2.52 9.36
C ASP A 100 25.87 2.48 8.33
N GLN A 101 25.53 2.64 7.05
CA GLN A 101 26.46 2.65 5.93
C GLN A 101 26.21 3.91 5.09
N PRO A 102 27.27 4.68 4.76
CA PRO A 102 27.10 5.83 3.90
C PRO A 102 26.69 5.37 2.48
N PRO A 103 25.86 6.15 1.77
CA PRO A 103 25.57 5.88 0.38
C PRO A 103 26.86 5.86 -0.45
N GLY A 104 26.87 5.08 -1.53
CA GLY A 104 28.02 4.95 -2.41
C GLY A 104 28.45 6.30 -2.99
N GLU A 105 29.75 6.48 -3.20
CA GLU A 105 30.34 7.76 -3.63
C GLU A 105 29.69 8.33 -4.90
N ALA A 106 29.36 7.48 -5.87
CA ALA A 106 28.68 7.90 -7.10
C ALA A 106 27.28 8.48 -6.85
N VAL A 107 26.55 7.96 -5.86
CA VAL A 107 25.22 8.42 -5.47
C VAL A 107 25.31 9.78 -4.78
N LEU A 108 26.25 9.92 -3.84
CA LEU A 108 26.50 11.19 -3.16
C LEU A 108 27.00 12.26 -4.14
N ALA A 109 27.94 11.92 -5.02
CA ALA A 109 28.48 12.83 -6.03
C ALA A 109 27.38 13.31 -6.99
N PHE A 110 26.44 12.43 -7.36
CA PHE A 110 25.28 12.79 -8.17
C PHE A 110 24.42 13.84 -7.46
N VAL A 111 23.94 13.55 -6.24
CA VAL A 111 23.02 14.43 -5.51
C VAL A 111 23.71 15.74 -5.13
N ASN A 112 24.88 15.68 -4.49
CA ASN A 112 25.64 16.87 -4.12
C ASN A 112 26.04 17.69 -5.36
N GLY A 113 26.38 17.04 -6.48
CA GLY A 113 26.76 17.71 -7.72
C GLY A 113 25.61 18.45 -8.41
N GLU A 114 24.38 17.94 -8.37
CA GLU A 114 23.19 18.66 -8.85
C GLU A 114 22.84 19.82 -7.90
N ILE A 115 22.90 19.61 -6.58
CA ILE A 115 22.64 20.66 -5.59
C ILE A 115 23.66 21.80 -5.71
N GLN A 116 24.94 21.47 -5.84
CA GLN A 116 26.04 22.43 -5.99
C GLN A 116 25.88 23.28 -7.26
N ARG A 117 25.37 22.69 -8.35
CA ARG A 117 25.11 23.42 -9.61
C ARG A 117 24.02 24.47 -9.44
N GLU A 118 22.94 24.15 -8.73
CA GLU A 118 21.86 25.11 -8.46
C GLU A 118 22.23 26.17 -7.43
N LEU A 119 23.02 25.82 -6.40
CA LEU A 119 23.51 26.77 -5.39
C LEU A 119 24.59 27.74 -5.93
N GLY A 120 25.27 27.38 -7.01
CA GLY A 120 26.42 28.12 -7.55
C GLY A 120 27.75 27.78 -6.85
N GLY A 121 28.86 28.20 -7.46
CA GLY A 121 30.22 27.73 -7.11
C GLY A 121 30.79 28.12 -5.74
N ASN A 122 30.06 28.89 -4.93
CA ASN A 122 30.59 29.43 -3.66
C ASN A 122 30.10 28.69 -2.40
N SER A 123 29.08 27.82 -2.50
CA SER A 123 28.47 27.16 -1.34
C SER A 123 28.71 25.66 -1.36
N ARG A 124 29.60 25.13 -0.51
CA ARG A 124 29.76 23.66 -0.40
C ARG A 124 28.53 23.05 0.28
N PHE A 125 27.96 22.02 -0.33
CA PHE A 125 26.84 21.26 0.23
C PHE A 125 27.24 19.80 0.44
N ASP A 126 26.86 19.23 1.58
CA ASP A 126 27.02 17.81 1.88
C ASP A 126 25.70 17.25 2.42
N LEU A 127 25.11 16.35 1.64
CA LEU A 127 23.87 15.65 1.98
C LEU A 127 23.91 14.94 3.34
N LEU A 128 25.06 14.45 3.78
CA LEU A 128 25.18 13.75 5.07
C LEU A 128 25.22 14.72 6.26
N GLN A 129 25.44 16.01 6.03
CA GLN A 129 25.45 17.07 7.04
C GLN A 129 24.09 17.76 7.21
N VAL A 130 23.04 17.25 6.55
CA VAL A 130 21.67 17.75 6.71
C VAL A 130 21.18 17.39 8.12
N PRO A 131 20.79 18.38 8.95
CA PRO A 131 20.23 18.10 10.26
C PRO A 131 18.79 17.60 10.16
N LEU A 132 18.48 16.53 10.89
CA LEU A 132 17.14 15.98 11.06
C LEU A 132 16.70 16.17 12.51
N VAL A 133 15.64 16.95 12.70
CA VAL A 133 14.99 17.11 14.00
C VAL A 133 13.57 16.54 13.92
N VAL A 134 13.29 15.48 14.68
CA VAL A 134 11.98 14.82 14.71
C VAL A 134 11.48 14.76 16.15
N SER A 135 10.40 15.49 16.44
CA SER A 135 9.68 15.35 17.70
C SER A 135 8.85 14.07 17.67
N LEU A 136 9.11 13.15 18.61
CA LEU A 136 8.42 11.85 18.65
C LEU A 136 6.94 12.00 19.02
N SER A 137 6.59 13.01 19.82
CA SER A 137 5.20 13.34 20.14
C SER A 137 4.45 13.94 18.92
N GLN A 138 5.11 14.73 18.08
CA GLN A 138 4.52 15.21 16.83
C GLN A 138 4.36 14.07 15.82
N LEU A 139 5.36 13.20 15.67
CA LEU A 139 5.25 11.99 14.85
C LEU A 139 4.10 11.08 15.32
N HIS A 140 3.90 10.94 16.63
CA HIS A 140 2.74 10.25 17.19
C HIS A 140 1.42 10.90 16.78
N GLY A 141 1.36 12.24 16.79
CA GLY A 141 0.22 13.02 16.33
C GLY A 141 -0.20 12.72 14.89
N GLU A 142 0.75 12.40 14.01
CA GLU A 142 0.47 12.03 12.61
C GLU A 142 -0.41 10.78 12.48
N PHE A 143 -0.23 9.80 13.37
CA PHE A 143 -1.06 8.60 13.44
C PHE A 143 -2.49 8.90 13.91
N MET A 144 -2.67 9.95 14.70
CA MET A 144 -3.98 10.36 15.23
C MET A 144 -4.72 11.32 14.29
N GLN A 145 -3.98 12.10 13.49
CA GLN A 145 -4.51 13.15 12.60
C GLN A 145 -4.83 12.67 11.17
N HIS A 146 -4.85 11.37 10.90
CA HIS A 146 -5.17 10.80 9.58
C HIS A 146 -4.15 11.16 8.47
N ARG A 147 -2.90 11.50 8.84
CA ARG A 147 -1.85 11.84 7.88
C ARG A 147 -1.03 10.66 7.40
N MET A 148 -1.07 9.54 8.13
CA MET A 148 -0.45 8.28 7.70
C MET A 148 -1.39 7.48 6.78
N ALA A 149 -0.88 6.98 5.67
CA ALA A 149 -1.63 6.27 4.63
C ALA A 149 -2.34 5.00 5.12
N ILE A 150 -1.85 4.38 6.21
CA ILE A 150 -2.44 3.16 6.80
C ILE A 150 -3.73 3.43 7.60
N ILE A 151 -3.97 4.68 8.02
CA ILE A 151 -5.06 5.02 8.95
C ILE A 151 -6.45 4.70 8.39
N PRO A 152 -6.80 5.04 7.12
CA PRO A 152 -8.10 4.71 6.55
C PRO A 152 -8.41 3.20 6.63
N ALA A 153 -7.45 2.35 6.24
CA ALA A 153 -7.61 0.90 6.29
C ALA A 153 -7.82 0.39 7.73
N LEU A 154 -7.05 0.90 8.70
CA LEU A 154 -7.20 0.52 10.11
C LEU A 154 -8.58 0.92 10.67
N ARG A 155 -9.09 2.10 10.29
CA ARG A 155 -10.43 2.56 10.68
C ARG A 155 -11.52 1.65 10.11
N SER A 156 -11.46 1.38 8.81
CA SER A 156 -12.39 0.44 8.16
C SER A 156 -12.37 -0.94 8.81
N MET A 157 -11.19 -1.45 9.17
CA MET A 157 -11.08 -2.73 9.90
C MET A 157 -11.65 -2.67 11.31
N CYS A 158 -11.49 -1.57 12.04
CA CYS A 158 -12.11 -1.40 13.35
C CYS A 158 -13.65 -1.38 13.25
N GLU A 159 -14.21 -0.76 12.20
CA GLU A 159 -15.65 -0.81 11.92
C GLU A 159 -16.11 -2.27 11.70
N VAL A 160 -15.37 -3.07 10.94
CA VAL A 160 -15.65 -4.50 10.71
C VAL A 160 -15.58 -5.32 12.00
N VAL A 161 -14.55 -5.13 12.81
CA VAL A 161 -14.41 -5.83 14.10
C VAL A 161 -15.62 -5.56 15.01
N SER A 162 -16.09 -4.31 15.04
CA SER A 162 -17.29 -3.92 15.78
C SER A 162 -18.56 -4.53 15.19
N LEU A 163 -18.72 -4.48 13.86
CA LEU A 163 -19.86 -5.03 13.14
C LEU A 163 -20.07 -6.53 13.41
N TYR A 164 -19.00 -7.31 13.37
CA TYR A 164 -19.04 -8.75 13.64
C TYR A 164 -19.02 -9.11 15.13
N GLN A 165 -19.05 -8.11 16.03
CA GLN A 165 -19.07 -8.29 17.48
C GLN A 165 -17.96 -9.25 17.97
N CYS A 166 -16.74 -9.08 17.45
CA CYS A 166 -15.64 -9.98 17.79
C CYS A 166 -15.37 -9.99 19.30
N ASP A 167 -14.93 -11.12 19.86
CA ASP A 167 -14.60 -11.17 21.28
C ASP A 167 -13.21 -10.60 21.59
N VAL A 168 -12.23 -10.87 20.74
CA VAL A 168 -10.82 -10.51 20.93
C VAL A 168 -10.24 -10.01 19.62
N LEU A 169 -9.44 -8.96 19.69
CA LEU A 169 -8.65 -8.45 18.57
C LEU A 169 -7.17 -8.68 18.84
N LEU A 170 -6.53 -9.46 17.96
CA LEU A 170 -5.08 -9.69 18.00
C LEU A 170 -4.40 -8.75 17.00
N LEU A 171 -3.46 -7.93 17.48
CA LEU A 171 -2.62 -7.08 16.63
C LEU A 171 -1.29 -7.77 16.36
N THR A 172 -0.97 -7.96 15.09
CA THR A 172 0.26 -8.62 14.64
C THR A 172 0.93 -7.88 13.46
N GLY A 173 2.11 -8.36 13.04
CA GLY A 173 2.94 -7.73 12.02
C GLY A 173 3.85 -6.63 12.59
N ARG A 174 4.89 -6.24 11.85
CA ARG A 174 5.84 -5.22 12.32
C ARG A 174 5.17 -3.86 12.62
N PRO A 175 4.26 -3.33 11.79
CA PRO A 175 3.62 -2.04 12.09
C PRO A 175 2.86 -2.01 13.42
N SER A 176 2.34 -3.15 13.92
CA SER A 176 1.60 -3.16 15.18
C SER A 176 2.45 -2.80 16.41
N ARG A 177 3.78 -2.79 16.26
CA ARG A 177 4.72 -2.36 17.30
C ARG A 177 4.72 -0.84 17.50
N PHE A 178 4.31 -0.08 16.49
CA PHE A 178 4.32 1.38 16.57
C PHE A 178 3.28 1.89 17.58
N PRO A 179 3.68 2.75 18.55
CA PRO A 179 2.77 3.29 19.56
C PRO A 179 1.53 3.96 18.94
N GLY A 180 1.68 4.63 17.80
CA GLY A 180 0.60 5.31 17.09
C GLY A 180 -0.48 4.37 16.55
N ILE A 181 -0.11 3.19 16.03
CA ILE A 181 -1.09 2.19 15.58
C ILE A 181 -1.86 1.63 16.78
N GLN A 182 -1.16 1.28 17.85
CA GLN A 182 -1.82 0.77 19.06
C GLN A 182 -2.74 1.82 19.70
N ALA A 183 -2.28 3.08 19.77
CA ALA A 183 -3.06 4.20 20.30
C ALA A 183 -4.31 4.45 19.44
N LEU A 184 -4.17 4.45 18.11
CA LEU A 184 -5.30 4.61 17.19
C LEU A 184 -6.34 3.51 17.39
N VAL A 185 -5.96 2.24 17.37
CA VAL A 185 -6.92 1.13 17.55
C VAL A 185 -7.62 1.23 18.91
N ARG A 186 -6.90 1.56 19.98
CA ARG A 186 -7.49 1.77 21.32
C ARG A 186 -8.39 3.00 21.38
N HIS A 187 -8.08 4.05 20.62
CA HIS A 187 -8.90 5.26 20.53
C HIS A 187 -10.20 5.01 19.75
N LEU A 188 -10.15 4.19 18.70
CA LEU A 188 -11.31 3.80 17.91
C LEU A 188 -12.27 2.87 18.67
N GLN A 189 -11.76 2.19 19.71
CA GLN A 189 -12.53 1.30 20.58
C GLN A 189 -13.43 0.30 19.83
N PRO A 190 -12.91 -0.49 18.85
CA PRO A 190 -13.71 -1.54 18.24
C PRO A 190 -14.12 -2.61 19.28
N LEU A 191 -13.36 -2.72 20.38
CA LEU A 191 -13.59 -3.56 21.54
C LEU A 191 -13.11 -2.84 22.82
N PRO A 192 -13.52 -3.29 24.02
CA PRO A 192 -12.89 -2.86 25.27
C PRO A 192 -11.37 -3.10 25.24
N GLY A 193 -10.58 -2.15 25.76
CA GLY A 193 -9.11 -2.19 25.66
C GLY A 193 -8.47 -3.47 26.23
N SER A 194 -9.08 -4.12 27.22
CA SER A 194 -8.62 -5.40 27.79
C SER A 194 -8.71 -6.58 26.81
N ARG A 195 -9.45 -6.42 25.70
CA ARG A 195 -9.63 -7.45 24.66
C ARG A 195 -8.87 -7.14 23.36
N ILE A 196 -8.08 -6.06 23.34
CA ILE A 196 -7.19 -5.69 22.23
C ILE A 196 -5.78 -6.07 22.64
N LEU A 197 -5.29 -7.19 22.12
CA LEU A 197 -4.02 -7.80 22.50
C LEU A 197 -2.97 -7.57 21.41
N SER A 198 -1.89 -6.89 21.76
CA SER A 198 -0.69 -6.90 20.92
C SER A 198 0.02 -8.25 21.07
N LEU A 199 0.42 -8.86 19.95
CA LEU A 199 1.22 -10.08 19.97
C LEU A 199 2.71 -9.80 20.21
N GLU A 200 3.15 -8.55 20.14
CA GLU A 200 4.47 -8.17 20.62
C GLU A 200 4.57 -8.39 22.14
N GLY A 201 5.61 -9.10 22.58
CA GLY A 201 5.84 -9.37 23.99
C GLY A 201 4.84 -10.32 24.64
N TYR A 202 3.90 -10.89 23.87
CA TYR A 202 2.90 -11.82 24.38
C TYR A 202 3.57 -13.10 24.91
N HIS A 203 3.21 -13.51 26.12
CA HIS A 203 3.82 -14.66 26.78
C HIS A 203 3.32 -15.98 26.18
N THR A 204 4.25 -16.72 25.60
CA THR A 204 4.02 -18.03 24.99
C THR A 204 4.75 -19.16 25.71
N SER A 205 5.59 -18.87 26.71
CA SER A 205 6.53 -19.87 27.26
C SER A 205 7.46 -20.41 26.16
N ASP A 206 8.01 -21.61 26.33
CA ASP A 206 9.08 -22.13 25.47
C ASP A 206 8.59 -22.76 24.15
N TRP A 207 7.28 -22.96 23.95
CA TRP A 207 6.79 -23.67 22.75
C TRP A 207 6.92 -22.85 21.46
N TYR A 208 6.90 -21.52 21.57
CA TYR A 208 6.91 -20.65 20.40
C TYR A 208 8.34 -20.56 19.83
N PRO A 209 8.61 -20.97 18.58
CA PRO A 209 9.97 -21.15 18.08
C PRO A 209 10.84 -19.89 18.09
N PHE A 210 10.24 -18.72 17.90
CA PHE A 210 10.95 -17.42 17.84
C PHE A 210 10.77 -16.63 19.14
N ASN A 211 10.62 -17.32 20.27
CA ASN A 211 10.46 -16.64 21.56
C ASN A 211 11.78 -16.06 22.07
N LYS A 212 11.69 -14.97 22.82
CA LYS A 212 12.78 -14.41 23.62
C LYS A 212 12.30 -14.28 25.05
N HIS A 213 12.91 -15.04 25.96
CA HIS A 213 12.47 -15.15 27.36
C HIS A 213 10.97 -15.54 27.49
N GLY A 214 10.52 -16.53 26.69
CA GLY A 214 9.15 -17.04 26.74
C GLY A 214 8.09 -16.08 26.18
N ARG A 215 8.50 -15.05 25.41
CA ARG A 215 7.61 -14.06 24.79
C ARG A 215 7.86 -13.95 23.30
N ILE A 216 6.83 -13.59 22.54
CA ILE A 216 6.95 -13.30 21.10
C ILE A 216 7.76 -12.02 20.92
N ASP A 217 8.96 -12.14 20.37
CA ASP A 217 9.86 -10.99 20.13
C ASP A 217 9.41 -10.20 18.89
N ASN A 218 9.22 -10.89 17.76
CA ASN A 218 8.79 -10.28 16.51
C ASN A 218 7.38 -10.75 16.11
N PRO A 219 6.34 -9.89 16.19
CA PRO A 219 4.97 -10.29 15.82
C PRO A 219 4.84 -10.71 14.36
N LYS A 220 5.74 -10.31 13.44
CA LYS A 220 5.72 -10.83 12.04
C LYS A 220 5.92 -12.34 11.97
N SER A 221 6.57 -12.95 12.97
CA SER A 221 6.80 -14.39 13.00
C SER A 221 5.50 -15.20 13.21
N THR A 222 4.41 -14.60 13.69
CA THR A 222 3.17 -15.33 14.00
C THR A 222 2.52 -15.93 12.76
N ALA A 223 2.69 -15.31 11.59
CA ALA A 223 2.21 -15.86 10.32
C ALA A 223 2.97 -17.14 9.94
N ALA A 224 4.30 -17.15 10.10
CA ALA A 224 5.13 -18.33 9.85
C ALA A 224 4.83 -19.46 10.84
N VAL A 225 4.65 -19.13 12.12
CA VAL A 225 4.26 -20.11 13.15
C VAL A 225 2.86 -20.65 12.89
N GLY A 226 1.90 -19.82 12.45
CA GLY A 226 0.57 -20.27 12.03
C GLY A 226 0.64 -21.27 10.87
N ALA A 227 1.44 -20.99 9.84
CA ALA A 227 1.66 -21.92 8.72
C ALA A 227 2.30 -23.24 9.17
N MET A 228 3.28 -23.18 10.09
CA MET A 228 3.88 -24.37 10.69
C MET A 228 2.83 -25.20 11.45
N LEU A 229 1.96 -24.57 12.23
CA LEU A 229 0.88 -25.25 12.94
C LEU A 229 -0.10 -25.93 11.97
N CYS A 230 -0.43 -25.27 10.85
CA CYS A 230 -1.25 -25.90 9.80
C CYS A 230 -0.59 -27.17 9.25
N LEU A 231 0.71 -27.11 8.91
CA LEU A 231 1.45 -28.26 8.39
C LEU A 231 1.51 -29.40 9.41
N LEU A 232 1.85 -29.10 10.67
CA LEU A 232 1.92 -30.11 11.73
C LEU A 232 0.56 -30.75 12.01
N ALA A 233 -0.54 -29.98 11.88
CA ALA A 233 -1.88 -30.51 12.03
C ALA A 233 -2.27 -31.47 10.89
N LEU A 234 -1.91 -31.14 9.64
CA LEU A 234 -2.13 -32.00 8.47
C LEU A 234 -1.39 -33.34 8.61
N ASP A 235 -0.19 -33.32 9.20
CA ASP A 235 0.61 -34.52 9.46
C ASP A 235 0.22 -35.26 10.76
N LEU A 236 -0.81 -34.81 11.49
CA LEU A 236 -1.23 -35.34 12.79
C LEU A 236 -0.11 -35.33 13.86
N ARG A 237 0.78 -34.33 13.78
CA ARG A 237 1.96 -34.17 14.65
C ARG A 237 1.75 -33.24 15.83
N LEU A 238 0.56 -32.65 15.98
CA LEU A 238 0.19 -31.84 17.14
C LEU A 238 -0.48 -32.70 18.20
N SER A 239 0.21 -32.95 19.32
CA SER A 239 -0.36 -33.67 20.46
C SER A 239 -1.39 -32.81 21.20
N SER A 240 -2.54 -33.39 21.53
CA SER A 240 -3.59 -32.74 22.36
C SER A 240 -4.15 -31.42 21.80
N PHE A 241 -3.94 -31.13 20.52
CA PHE A 241 -4.47 -29.95 19.84
C PHE A 241 -5.11 -30.37 18.52
N TRP A 242 -6.44 -30.28 18.48
CA TRP A 242 -7.23 -30.64 17.30
C TRP A 242 -7.50 -29.40 16.46
N PHE A 243 -7.01 -29.43 15.23
CA PHE A 243 -7.11 -28.32 14.29
C PHE A 243 -7.37 -28.85 12.87
N ARG A 244 -8.48 -28.42 12.27
CA ARG A 244 -8.87 -28.84 10.92
C ARG A 244 -8.18 -27.99 9.87
N ALA A 245 -6.88 -28.21 9.68
CA ALA A 245 -6.11 -27.49 8.67
C ALA A 245 -6.61 -27.70 7.24
N GLY A 246 -7.27 -28.84 6.95
CA GLY A 246 -7.85 -29.13 5.65
C GLY A 246 -9.05 -28.25 5.27
N ASP A 247 -9.69 -27.58 6.23
CA ASP A 247 -10.86 -26.73 5.98
C ASP A 247 -10.47 -25.31 5.49
N PHE A 248 -9.16 -24.99 5.41
CA PHE A 248 -8.71 -23.70 4.88
C PHE A 248 -8.65 -23.72 3.36
N GLU A 249 -9.68 -23.17 2.75
CA GLU A 249 -9.74 -22.95 1.31
C GLU A 249 -9.52 -21.46 0.99
N PRO A 250 -8.78 -21.12 -0.08
CA PRO A 250 -8.81 -19.79 -0.66
C PRO A 250 -10.24 -19.46 -1.09
N TYR A 251 -10.65 -18.22 -0.90
CA TYR A 251 -11.95 -17.74 -1.35
C TYR A 251 -11.83 -16.30 -1.84
N SER A 252 -12.75 -15.91 -2.72
CA SER A 252 -12.74 -14.58 -3.33
C SER A 252 -13.26 -13.50 -2.38
N THR A 253 -12.54 -12.37 -2.32
CA THR A 253 -13.01 -11.15 -1.64
C THR A 253 -13.75 -10.19 -2.59
N ILE A 254 -13.84 -10.53 -3.88
CA ILE A 254 -14.53 -9.72 -4.90
C ILE A 254 -16.05 -9.89 -4.73
N ARG A 255 -16.72 -8.87 -4.18
CA ARG A 255 -18.19 -8.83 -4.04
C ARG A 255 -18.83 -7.74 -4.89
N TYR A 256 -18.19 -6.57 -4.98
CA TYR A 256 -18.64 -5.42 -5.76
C TYR A 256 -17.53 -5.02 -6.73
N LEU A 257 -17.83 -4.98 -8.03
CA LEU A 257 -16.87 -4.68 -9.09
C LEU A 257 -17.34 -3.49 -9.92
N GLY A 258 -16.45 -2.52 -10.11
CA GLY A 258 -16.76 -1.29 -10.82
C GLY A 258 -15.52 -0.59 -11.38
N MET A 259 -15.71 0.64 -11.86
CA MET A 259 -14.62 1.51 -12.30
C MET A 259 -14.06 2.27 -11.09
N LEU A 260 -12.74 2.33 -10.96
CA LEU A 260 -12.11 3.19 -9.96
C LEU A 260 -12.06 4.62 -10.48
N ASP A 261 -12.33 5.57 -9.58
CA ASP A 261 -12.17 6.99 -9.87
C ASP A 261 -10.69 7.45 -9.72
N GLU A 262 -10.46 8.75 -9.88
CA GLU A 262 -9.12 9.36 -9.76
C GLU A 262 -8.53 9.22 -8.35
N ASN A 263 -9.37 9.06 -7.33
CA ASN A 263 -9.00 8.86 -5.94
C ASN A 263 -8.88 7.37 -5.57
N GLN A 264 -8.95 6.47 -6.56
CA GLN A 264 -8.95 5.01 -6.38
C GLN A 264 -10.14 4.48 -5.57
N ALA A 265 -11.22 5.26 -5.45
CA ALA A 265 -12.44 4.84 -4.80
C ALA A 265 -13.38 4.14 -5.79
N LEU A 266 -14.17 3.20 -5.28
CA LEU A 266 -15.27 2.58 -6.00
C LEU A 266 -16.60 3.08 -5.43
N THR A 267 -17.12 4.14 -6.04
CA THR A 267 -18.41 4.73 -5.69
C THR A 267 -19.58 3.94 -6.26
N ASP A 268 -20.77 4.11 -5.68
CA ASP A 268 -22.01 3.47 -6.13
C ASP A 268 -22.34 3.82 -7.59
N GLU A 269 -22.00 5.04 -8.04
CA GLU A 269 -22.18 5.48 -9.43
C GLU A 269 -21.32 4.71 -10.43
N ASN A 270 -20.14 4.26 -9.99
CA ASN A 270 -19.18 3.52 -10.81
C ASN A 270 -19.29 1.99 -10.65
N LEU A 271 -20.20 1.53 -9.77
CA LEU A 271 -20.47 0.12 -9.55
C LEU A 271 -21.18 -0.51 -10.76
N CYS A 272 -20.67 -1.66 -11.22
CA CYS A 272 -21.26 -2.36 -12.37
C CYS A 272 -21.88 -3.71 -11.96
N TYR A 273 -21.15 -4.48 -11.16
CA TYR A 273 -21.56 -5.81 -10.70
C TYR A 273 -21.54 -5.84 -9.17
N SER A 274 -22.56 -6.46 -8.57
CA SER A 274 -22.77 -6.56 -7.13
C SER A 274 -23.03 -8.01 -6.74
N GLU A 275 -22.84 -8.35 -5.47
CA GLU A 275 -23.07 -9.70 -4.93
C GLU A 275 -22.38 -10.80 -5.76
N ILE A 276 -21.13 -10.54 -6.17
CA ILE A 276 -20.34 -11.53 -6.90
C ILE A 276 -20.02 -12.70 -5.96
N ASP A 277 -20.20 -13.94 -6.44
CA ASP A 277 -19.85 -15.14 -5.68
C ASP A 277 -19.01 -16.10 -6.51
N LEU A 278 -17.71 -15.80 -6.65
CA LEU A 278 -16.79 -16.64 -7.42
C LEU A 278 -16.48 -17.98 -6.74
N ASP A 279 -16.89 -18.16 -5.48
CA ASP A 279 -16.73 -19.41 -4.75
C ASP A 279 -17.85 -20.42 -5.09
N ASP A 280 -18.95 -19.98 -5.71
CA ASP A 280 -19.97 -20.86 -6.30
C ASP A 280 -19.51 -21.31 -7.71
N PRO A 281 -19.26 -22.61 -7.94
CA PRO A 281 -18.83 -23.13 -9.25
C PRO A 281 -19.78 -22.80 -10.40
N GLY A 282 -21.06 -22.58 -10.10
CA GLY A 282 -22.11 -22.23 -11.08
C GLY A 282 -22.29 -20.73 -11.31
N TYR A 283 -21.55 -19.88 -10.61
CA TYR A 283 -21.77 -18.44 -10.64
C TYR A 283 -21.50 -17.84 -12.03
N VAL A 284 -22.40 -16.98 -12.46
CA VAL A 284 -22.29 -16.21 -13.70
C VAL A 284 -22.62 -14.74 -13.45
N LEU A 285 -21.89 -13.85 -14.12
CA LEU A 285 -22.19 -12.42 -14.08
C LEU A 285 -23.52 -12.11 -14.79
N ASP A 286 -24.24 -11.10 -14.27
CA ASP A 286 -25.46 -10.60 -14.91
C ASP A 286 -25.16 -10.07 -16.32
N LYS A 287 -25.70 -10.76 -17.33
CA LYS A 287 -25.53 -10.44 -18.75
C LYS A 287 -26.17 -9.10 -19.15
N LYS A 288 -27.05 -8.53 -18.33
CA LYS A 288 -27.67 -7.23 -18.58
C LYS A 288 -26.76 -6.08 -18.18
N ARG A 289 -25.87 -6.27 -17.20
CA ARG A 289 -24.93 -5.27 -16.73
C ARG A 289 -23.78 -5.08 -17.72
N SER A 290 -23.32 -3.84 -17.83
CA SER A 290 -22.20 -3.46 -18.70
C SER A 290 -21.55 -2.19 -18.18
N PHE A 291 -20.22 -2.10 -18.28
CA PHE A 291 -19.48 -0.87 -18.08
C PHE A 291 -19.78 0.11 -19.20
N ARG A 292 -19.73 1.40 -18.89
CA ARG A 292 -19.80 2.50 -19.88
C ARG A 292 -18.48 3.26 -19.82
N ILE A 293 -17.61 3.04 -20.80
CA ILE A 293 -16.27 3.63 -20.81
C ILE A 293 -16.10 4.65 -21.92
N ARG A 294 -15.29 5.68 -21.63
CA ARG A 294 -14.91 6.76 -22.56
C ARG A 294 -13.39 6.82 -22.81
N GLY A 295 -12.68 5.78 -22.39
CA GLY A 295 -11.23 5.73 -22.49
C GLY A 295 -10.70 4.54 -21.71
N ASN A 296 -9.39 4.54 -21.48
CA ASN A 296 -8.76 3.54 -20.62
C ASN A 296 -9.26 3.72 -19.18
N VAL A 297 -9.62 2.64 -18.52
CA VAL A 297 -10.11 2.67 -17.14
C VAL A 297 -9.43 1.60 -16.30
N CYS A 298 -9.35 1.84 -14.99
CA CYS A 298 -9.02 0.80 -14.02
C CYS A 298 -10.33 0.25 -13.43
N LEU A 299 -10.48 -1.06 -13.49
CA LEU A 299 -11.54 -1.77 -12.78
C LEU A 299 -10.99 -2.24 -11.43
N GLY A 300 -11.77 -2.02 -10.38
CA GLY A 300 -11.44 -2.46 -9.04
C GLY A 300 -12.65 -3.00 -8.31
N PHE A 301 -12.43 -3.51 -7.11
CA PHE A 301 -13.46 -4.15 -6.32
C PHE A 301 -13.44 -3.70 -4.86
N ARG A 302 -14.57 -3.84 -4.19
CA ARG A 302 -14.71 -3.81 -2.73
C ARG A 302 -15.46 -5.05 -2.24
N GLN A 303 -15.24 -5.43 -0.98
CA GLN A 303 -15.91 -6.58 -0.37
C GLN A 303 -17.24 -6.21 0.28
N LEU A 304 -17.43 -4.96 0.71
CA LEU A 304 -18.63 -4.50 1.42
C LEU A 304 -19.43 -3.49 0.60
N ASP A 305 -20.75 -3.45 0.84
CA ASP A 305 -21.64 -2.47 0.23
C ASP A 305 -21.55 -1.09 0.91
N ASN A 306 -20.39 -0.44 0.80
CA ASN A 306 -20.14 0.89 1.35
C ASN A 306 -19.06 1.61 0.52
N ASP A 307 -19.39 2.78 -0.02
CA ASP A 307 -18.49 3.63 -0.79
C ASP A 307 -17.23 4.08 -0.03
N ARG A 308 -17.29 4.14 1.30
CA ARG A 308 -16.12 4.45 2.14
C ARG A 308 -15.16 3.27 2.27
N TRP A 309 -15.56 2.05 1.87
CA TRP A 309 -14.69 0.88 1.92
C TRP A 309 -13.58 1.04 0.89
N PRO A 310 -12.30 0.93 1.29
CA PRO A 310 -11.20 1.02 0.35
C PRO A 310 -11.34 0.00 -0.79
N ALA A 311 -11.28 0.47 -2.02
CA ALA A 311 -11.33 -0.39 -3.19
C ALA A 311 -9.93 -0.87 -3.57
N SER A 312 -9.86 -2.05 -4.17
CA SER A 312 -8.61 -2.62 -4.69
C SER A 312 -8.62 -2.67 -6.22
N PRO A 313 -7.59 -2.13 -6.91
CA PRO A 313 -7.47 -2.29 -8.36
C PRO A 313 -7.30 -3.77 -8.73
N LEU A 314 -7.94 -4.19 -9.81
CA LEU A 314 -7.95 -5.57 -10.27
C LEU A 314 -7.58 -5.71 -11.74
N TYR A 315 -8.19 -4.91 -12.63
CA TYR A 315 -7.93 -4.96 -14.06
C TYR A 315 -7.68 -3.57 -14.65
N SER A 316 -6.81 -3.50 -15.65
CA SER A 316 -6.75 -2.38 -16.60
C SER A 316 -7.52 -2.76 -17.85
N LEU A 317 -8.43 -1.89 -18.26
CA LEU A 317 -9.17 -2.00 -19.50
C LEU A 317 -8.68 -0.93 -20.48
N THR A 318 -7.98 -1.36 -21.54
CA THR A 318 -7.34 -0.46 -22.51
C THR A 318 -7.89 -0.62 -23.92
N LEU A 319 -7.93 0.48 -24.66
CA LEU A 319 -8.22 0.49 -26.09
C LEU A 319 -6.91 0.35 -26.85
N ASN A 320 -6.74 -0.76 -27.56
CA ASN A 320 -5.50 -1.06 -28.29
C ASN A 320 -5.53 -0.51 -29.73
N ASP A 321 -6.73 -0.32 -30.28
CA ASP A 321 -6.91 0.21 -31.64
C ASP A 321 -7.01 1.74 -31.65
N ALA A 322 -6.17 2.39 -32.43
CA ALA A 322 -6.11 3.85 -32.51
C ALA A 322 -7.38 4.47 -33.13
N THR A 323 -8.07 3.76 -34.02
CA THR A 323 -9.30 4.25 -34.66
C THR A 323 -10.46 4.21 -33.67
N LEU A 324 -10.59 3.10 -32.94
CA LEU A 324 -11.55 2.96 -31.86
C LEU A 324 -11.28 3.98 -30.75
N ALA A 325 -10.02 4.15 -30.34
CA ALA A 325 -9.64 5.13 -29.33
C ALA A 325 -10.05 6.55 -29.73
N ARG A 326 -9.82 6.96 -30.99
CA ARG A 326 -10.27 8.28 -31.50
C ARG A 326 -11.80 8.42 -31.50
N LYS A 327 -12.54 7.38 -31.88
CA LYS A 327 -14.01 7.40 -31.86
C LYS A 327 -14.57 7.56 -30.44
N VAL A 328 -14.01 6.80 -29.50
CA VAL A 328 -14.42 6.83 -28.09
C VAL A 328 -14.01 8.16 -27.42
N ALA A 329 -12.85 8.70 -27.76
CA ALA A 329 -12.39 10.00 -27.26
C ALA A 329 -13.20 11.19 -27.78
N GLY A 330 -13.84 11.07 -28.95
CA GLY A 330 -14.69 12.13 -29.51
C GLY A 330 -16.00 12.28 -28.74
N GLU A 331 -16.93 11.36 -28.96
CA GLU A 331 -18.27 11.41 -28.31
C GLU A 331 -18.87 10.02 -28.02
N SER A 332 -18.30 8.94 -28.56
CA SER A 332 -18.90 7.61 -28.44
C SER A 332 -18.60 6.98 -27.07
N VAL A 333 -19.63 6.43 -26.41
CA VAL A 333 -19.43 5.58 -25.23
C VAL A 333 -19.36 4.12 -25.66
N LEU A 334 -18.41 3.39 -25.09
CA LEU A 334 -18.26 1.97 -25.30
C LEU A 334 -18.90 1.20 -24.14
N ARG A 335 -19.83 0.30 -24.46
CA ARG A 335 -20.47 -0.62 -23.52
C ARG A 335 -19.73 -1.94 -23.52
N ILE A 336 -19.21 -2.34 -22.37
CA ILE A 336 -18.41 -3.56 -22.23
C ILE A 336 -19.05 -4.48 -21.21
N ARG A 337 -19.12 -5.77 -21.56
CA ARG A 337 -19.57 -6.83 -20.66
C ARG A 337 -18.42 -7.77 -20.34
N LEU A 338 -18.42 -8.24 -19.10
CA LEU A 338 -17.53 -9.29 -18.65
C LEU A 338 -18.28 -10.63 -18.59
N ALA A 339 -17.51 -11.71 -18.57
CA ALA A 339 -17.98 -13.04 -18.22
C ALA A 339 -16.95 -13.70 -17.31
N VAL A 340 -17.44 -14.66 -16.52
CA VAL A 340 -16.59 -15.56 -15.75
C VAL A 340 -15.98 -16.59 -16.69
N LYS A 341 -14.68 -16.82 -16.57
CA LYS A 341 -13.95 -17.90 -17.21
C LYS A 341 -13.51 -18.91 -16.14
N ALA A 342 -13.88 -20.17 -16.36
CA ALA A 342 -13.44 -21.28 -15.53
C ALA A 342 -11.94 -21.54 -15.70
N GLY A 343 -11.30 -22.02 -14.63
CA GLY A 343 -9.89 -22.38 -14.68
C GLY A 343 -9.61 -23.68 -15.46
N PRO A 344 -8.31 -23.98 -15.72
CA PRO A 344 -7.88 -25.14 -16.49
C PRO A 344 -8.43 -26.47 -15.97
N ASP A 345 -8.54 -26.60 -14.65
CA ASP A 345 -9.00 -27.81 -13.97
C ASP A 345 -10.53 -27.81 -13.73
N ALA A 346 -11.25 -26.84 -14.30
CA ALA A 346 -12.71 -26.69 -14.24
C ALA A 346 -13.32 -26.70 -12.82
N SER A 347 -12.54 -26.36 -11.79
CA SER A 347 -12.96 -26.35 -10.38
C SER A 347 -13.87 -25.17 -10.00
N GLY A 348 -14.06 -24.21 -10.91
CA GLY A 348 -14.93 -23.05 -10.69
C GLY A 348 -14.44 -21.79 -11.42
N PRO A 349 -15.10 -20.64 -11.16
CA PRO A 349 -14.67 -19.31 -11.59
C PRO A 349 -13.21 -19.01 -11.23
N GLU A 350 -12.38 -18.61 -12.20
CA GLU A 350 -10.98 -18.23 -11.92
C GLU A 350 -10.66 -16.79 -12.36
N SER A 351 -11.18 -16.37 -13.52
CA SER A 351 -10.86 -15.05 -14.08
C SER A 351 -12.05 -14.41 -14.76
N LEU A 352 -12.00 -13.08 -14.90
CA LEU A 352 -12.94 -12.32 -15.71
C LEU A 352 -12.37 -12.07 -17.09
N VAL A 353 -13.22 -12.20 -18.11
CA VAL A 353 -12.87 -11.96 -19.52
C VAL A 353 -13.89 -11.05 -20.19
N LEU A 354 -13.48 -10.38 -21.26
CA LEU A 354 -14.39 -9.62 -22.12
C LEU A 354 -15.35 -10.59 -22.83
N SER A 355 -16.64 -10.29 -22.79
CA SER A 355 -17.68 -11.13 -23.41
C SER A 355 -18.46 -10.44 -24.53
N ASP A 356 -18.62 -9.12 -24.46
CA ASP A 356 -19.28 -8.29 -25.49
C ASP A 356 -18.75 -6.86 -25.39
N ALA A 357 -18.60 -6.20 -26.55
CA ALA A 357 -18.23 -4.79 -26.63
C ALA A 357 -19.01 -4.11 -27.77
N ARG A 358 -19.68 -3.00 -27.47
CA ARG A 358 -20.50 -2.25 -28.44
C ARG A 358 -20.44 -0.76 -28.22
N LEU A 359 -20.43 0.01 -29.29
CA LEU A 359 -20.66 1.45 -29.22
C LEU A 359 -22.14 1.75 -28.88
N ASP A 360 -22.41 2.96 -28.41
CA ASP A 360 -23.76 3.40 -28.06
C ASP A 360 -24.74 3.38 -29.26
N ASP A 361 -24.24 3.44 -30.50
CA ASP A 361 -25.02 3.26 -31.74
C ASP A 361 -25.38 1.80 -32.05
N GLY A 362 -24.92 0.86 -31.21
CA GLY A 362 -25.14 -0.58 -31.34
C GLY A 362 -24.08 -1.32 -32.18
N THR A 363 -23.12 -0.60 -32.77
CA THR A 363 -22.02 -1.19 -33.55
C THR A 363 -21.18 -2.10 -32.67
N ARG A 364 -20.99 -3.36 -33.11
CA ARG A 364 -20.11 -4.30 -32.41
C ARG A 364 -18.65 -3.92 -32.58
N VAL A 365 -17.90 -4.01 -31.49
CA VAL A 365 -16.46 -3.80 -31.46
C VAL A 365 -15.78 -5.16 -31.29
N PRO A 366 -14.85 -5.55 -32.18
CA PRO A 366 -14.05 -6.76 -32.00
C PRO A 366 -13.27 -6.71 -30.68
N LEU A 367 -13.31 -7.79 -29.90
CA LEU A 367 -12.72 -7.83 -28.56
C LEU A 367 -11.18 -7.69 -28.60
N GLU A 368 -10.55 -8.02 -29.72
CA GLU A 368 -9.10 -7.89 -29.97
C GLU A 368 -8.65 -6.43 -29.99
N GLN A 369 -9.57 -5.49 -30.25
CA GLN A 369 -9.30 -4.05 -30.17
C GLN A 369 -9.24 -3.54 -28.72
N LEU A 370 -9.55 -4.40 -27.75
CA LEU A 370 -9.56 -4.10 -26.32
C LEU A 370 -8.57 -5.03 -25.60
N SER A 371 -8.10 -4.60 -24.45
CA SER A 371 -7.33 -5.44 -23.53
C SER A 371 -7.91 -5.36 -22.14
N LEU A 372 -8.17 -6.50 -21.53
CA LEU A 372 -8.42 -6.63 -20.10
C LEU A 372 -7.22 -7.35 -19.49
N LYS A 373 -6.37 -6.62 -18.76
CA LYS A 373 -5.16 -7.18 -18.14
C LYS A 373 -5.25 -7.03 -16.63
N LEU A 374 -4.81 -8.04 -15.89
CA LEU A 374 -4.70 -7.91 -14.44
C LEU A 374 -3.77 -6.73 -14.12
N ASN A 375 -4.24 -5.87 -13.23
CA ASN A 375 -3.50 -4.74 -12.70
C ASN A 375 -3.86 -4.57 -11.23
N THR A 376 -3.01 -5.15 -10.39
CA THR A 376 -3.14 -5.07 -8.93
C THR A 376 -2.24 -4.00 -8.33
N LEU A 377 -1.54 -3.18 -9.12
CA LEU A 377 -0.55 -2.23 -8.61
C LEU A 377 -0.95 -0.76 -8.80
N SER A 378 -1.63 -0.41 -9.89
CA SER A 378 -1.89 0.98 -10.26
C SER A 378 -3.37 1.23 -10.54
N ALA A 379 -4.02 2.07 -9.75
CA ALA A 379 -5.39 2.51 -10.05
C ALA A 379 -5.46 3.59 -11.15
N THR A 380 -4.35 4.27 -11.46
CA THR A 380 -4.34 5.42 -12.39
C THR A 380 -4.49 5.04 -13.87
N GLY A 381 -4.77 3.76 -14.19
CA GLY A 381 -4.86 3.26 -15.56
C GLY A 381 -3.55 3.34 -16.35
N ASN A 382 -2.50 3.92 -15.77
CA ASN A 382 -1.18 4.02 -16.34
C ASN A 382 -0.36 2.81 -15.87
N ALA A 383 -0.16 1.86 -16.76
CA ALA A 383 0.65 0.66 -16.54
C ALA A 383 2.13 0.99 -16.21
N ASN A 384 2.55 2.23 -16.44
CA ASN A 384 3.91 2.71 -16.17
C ASN A 384 4.07 3.42 -14.81
N ALA A 385 3.03 3.49 -13.97
CA ALA A 385 3.17 4.02 -12.61
C ALA A 385 4.00 3.03 -11.78
N GLN A 386 5.30 3.29 -11.68
CA GLN A 386 6.25 2.50 -10.90
C GLN A 386 6.05 2.73 -9.40
N TYR A 387 6.23 1.67 -8.62
CA TYR A 387 6.25 1.76 -7.16
C TYR A 387 7.40 2.67 -6.70
N TRP A 388 7.25 3.37 -5.58
CA TRP A 388 8.19 4.43 -5.16
C TRP A 388 9.59 3.87 -4.84
N ILE A 389 9.67 2.64 -4.32
CA ILE A 389 10.96 1.96 -4.06
C ILE A 389 11.67 1.63 -5.38
N ASP A 390 10.91 1.25 -6.41
CA ASP A 390 11.46 0.88 -7.72
C ASP A 390 11.91 2.12 -8.51
N SER A 391 11.11 3.17 -8.48
CA SER A 391 11.39 4.44 -9.19
C SER A 391 12.37 5.37 -8.46
N GLY A 392 12.49 5.22 -7.14
CA GLY A 392 13.14 6.16 -6.24
C GLY A 392 12.41 7.52 -6.13
N SER A 393 11.16 7.59 -6.58
CA SER A 393 10.36 8.82 -6.55
C SER A 393 9.63 8.93 -5.21
N VAL A 394 10.13 9.76 -4.30
CA VAL A 394 9.59 9.94 -2.94
C VAL A 394 8.84 11.25 -2.74
N CYS A 395 8.95 12.22 -3.66
CA CYS A 395 8.12 13.43 -3.61
C CYS A 395 6.64 13.11 -3.89
N LYS A 396 5.73 13.85 -3.24
CA LYS A 396 4.30 13.78 -3.56
C LYS A 396 4.06 14.19 -5.02
N ARG A 397 3.12 13.50 -5.68
CA ARG A 397 2.70 13.84 -7.04
C ARG A 397 1.82 15.07 -7.08
#